data_AF-A0AAP2GJ45-F1
#
_entry.id   AF-A0AAP2GJ45-F1
#
_cell.length_a   1.000
_cell.length_b   1.000
_cell.length_c   1.000
_cell.angle_alpha   90.00
_cell.angle_beta   90.00
_cell.angle_gamma   90.00
#
_symmetry.space_group_name_H-M   'P 1'
#
loop_
_entity.id
_entity.type
_entity.pdbx_description
1 polymer ?
#
loop_
_entity_poly.entity_id
_entity_poly.type
_entity_poly.pdbx_seq_one_letter_code
_entity_poly.pdbx_strand_id
1 'polypeptide(L)' 'MKYIELFLALDLLAKYYPRYYSHELISLAEDVFKWLNNELPEDSSTLAYLKSCFSSPTEAWKAIWQEIQLMAGPHLHPN' A
#
# COMPACT_ATOMS: atom_id res chain seq x y z
N MET A 1 6.31 15.47 -3.15
CA MET A 1 5.63 15.58 -1.84
C MET A 1 4.19 15.10 -1.98
N LYS A 2 3.97 13.78 -1.90
CA LYS A 2 2.64 13.10 -1.91
C LYS A 2 2.62 11.89 -0.96
N TYR A 3 3.78 11.29 -0.72
CA TYR A 3 3.97 10.22 0.27
C TYR A 3 3.61 10.61 1.70
N ILE A 4 3.95 11.84 2.12
CA ILE A 4 3.68 12.29 3.51
C ILE A 4 2.17 12.32 3.78
N GLU A 5 1.35 12.73 2.81
CA GLU A 5 -0.10 12.78 2.95
C GLU A 5 -0.72 11.38 3.00
N LEU A 6 -0.19 10.44 2.22
CA LEU A 6 -0.58 9.03 2.27
C LEU A 6 -0.27 8.43 3.65
N PHE A 7 0.96 8.65 4.15
CA PHE A 7 1.34 8.19 5.49
C PHE A 7 0.48 8.84 6.58
N LEU A 8 0.16 10.12 6.47
CA LEU A 8 -0.68 10.82 7.45
C LEU A 8 -2.13 10.29 7.44
N ALA A 9 -2.67 9.97 6.26
CA ALA A 9 -4.00 9.39 6.11
C ALA A 9 -4.05 7.97 6.69
N LEU A 10 -3.02 7.16 6.42
CA LEU A 10 -2.86 5.82 6.97
C LEU A 10 -2.71 5.83 8.50
N ASP A 11 -1.92 6.76 9.06
CA ASP A 11 -1.77 6.94 10.51
C ASP A 11 -3.08 7.34 11.19
N LEU A 12 -3.83 8.25 10.57
CA LEU A 12 -5.14 8.68 11.05
C LEU A 12 -6.15 7.53 11.04
N LEU A 13 -6.19 6.73 9.96
CA LEU A 13 -7.06 5.57 9.83
C LEU A 13 -6.70 4.46 10.84
N ALA A 14 -5.42 4.16 11.01
CA ALA A 14 -4.92 3.20 11.98
C ALA A 14 -5.31 3.58 13.42
N LYS A 15 -5.25 4.89 13.75
CA LYS A 15 -5.56 5.41 15.07
C LYS A 15 -7.05 5.33 15.42
N TYR A 16 -7.94 5.58 14.46
CA TYR A 16 -9.38 5.61 14.71
C TYR A 16 -10.08 4.28 14.42
N TYR A 17 -9.52 3.43 13.54
CA TYR A 17 -10.15 2.19 13.08
C TYR A 17 -9.13 1.04 12.90
N PRO A 18 -8.55 0.52 13.99
CA PRO A 18 -7.48 -0.48 13.95
C PRO A 18 -7.85 -1.81 13.25
N ARG A 19 -9.16 -2.13 13.15
CA ARG A 19 -9.66 -3.30 12.40
C ARG A 19 -9.81 -3.08 10.89
N TYR A 20 -9.85 -1.83 10.43
CA TYR A 20 -10.03 -1.48 9.01
C TYR A 20 -8.70 -1.23 8.30
N TYR A 21 -7.69 -0.78 9.04
CA TYR A 21 -6.35 -0.47 8.54
C TYR A 21 -5.65 -1.67 7.87
N SER A 22 -5.84 -2.89 8.41
CA SER A 22 -5.30 -4.10 7.79
C SER A 22 -6.04 -4.47 6.50
N HIS A 23 -7.36 -4.28 6.44
CA HIS A 23 -8.16 -4.64 5.27
C HIS A 23 -7.86 -3.73 4.08
N GLU A 24 -7.72 -2.42 4.30
CA GLU A 24 -7.40 -1.46 3.23
C GLU A 24 -5.97 -1.64 2.70
N LEU A 25 -5.00 -1.91 3.58
CA LEU A 25 -3.62 -2.19 3.15
C LEU A 25 -3.54 -3.49 2.34
N ILE A 26 -4.28 -4.53 2.74
CA ILE A 26 -4.34 -5.79 2.00
C ILE A 26 -5.01 -5.58 0.63
N SER A 27 -6.11 -4.84 0.56
CA SER A 27 -6.75 -4.51 -0.72
C SER A 27 -5.83 -3.71 -1.64
N LEU A 28 -5.09 -2.73 -1.10
CA LEU A 28 -4.09 -1.98 -1.85
C LEU A 28 -2.92 -2.89 -2.31
N ALA A 29 -2.50 -3.84 -1.48
CA ALA A 29 -1.48 -4.83 -1.82
C ALA A 29 -1.92 -5.72 -3.00
N GLU A 30 -3.16 -6.19 -2.99
CA GLU A 30 -3.73 -6.97 -4.09
C GLU A 30 -3.78 -6.17 -5.39
N ASP A 31 -4.19 -4.90 -5.33
CA ASP A 31 -4.28 -4.05 -6.52
C ASP A 31 -2.91 -3.72 -7.09
N VAL A 32 -1.91 -3.48 -6.25
CA VAL A 32 -0.53 -3.31 -6.70
C VAL A 32 0.06 -4.60 -7.25
N PHE A 33 -0.29 -5.76 -6.69
CA PHE A 33 0.13 -7.06 -7.22
C PHE A 33 -0.44 -7.31 -8.61
N LYS A 34 -1.73 -7.02 -8.83
CA LYS A 34 -2.37 -7.04 -10.16
C LYS A 34 -1.71 -6.07 -11.13
N TRP A 35 -1.33 -4.87 -10.65
CA TRP A 35 -0.58 -3.92 -11.48
C TRP A 35 0.79 -4.49 -11.91
N LEU A 36 1.50 -5.15 -11.00
CA LEU A 36 2.80 -5.78 -11.25
C LEU A 36 2.73 -6.87 -12.33
N ASN A 37 1.64 -7.62 -12.37
CA ASN A 37 1.39 -8.70 -13.34
C ASN A 37 0.73 -8.22 -14.64
N ASN A 38 0.52 -6.90 -14.82
CA ASN A 38 -0.26 -6.32 -15.92
C ASN A 38 -1.70 -6.87 -16.04
N GLU A 39 -2.30 -7.22 -14.91
CA GLU A 39 -3.69 -7.72 -14.82
C GLU A 39 -4.71 -6.59 -14.66
N LEU A 40 -4.25 -5.36 -14.40
CA LEU A 40 -5.10 -4.18 -14.37
C LEU A 40 -5.30 -3.61 -15.79
N PRO A 41 -6.55 -3.38 -16.22
CA PRO A 41 -6.84 -2.66 -17.45
C PRO A 41 -6.25 -1.24 -17.44
N GLU A 42 -5.72 -0.80 -18.59
CA GLU A 42 -5.10 0.54 -18.76
C GLU A 42 -6.08 1.69 -18.45
N ASP A 43 -7.37 1.47 -18.67
CA ASP A 43 -8.49 2.38 -18.43
C ASP A 43 -9.12 2.24 -17.03
N SER A 44 -8.61 1.34 -16.19
CA SER A 44 -9.17 1.15 -14.85
C SER A 44 -8.89 2.34 -13.94
N SER A 45 -9.90 2.73 -13.16
CA SER A 45 -9.78 3.78 -12.14
C SER A 45 -8.73 3.43 -11.08
N THR A 46 -8.58 2.14 -10.76
CA THR A 46 -7.57 1.63 -9.84
C THR A 46 -6.16 1.88 -10.36
N LEU A 47 -5.89 1.56 -11.64
CA LEU A 47 -4.57 1.82 -12.23
C LEU A 47 -4.27 3.32 -12.34
N ALA A 48 -5.26 4.12 -12.71
CA ALA A 48 -5.12 5.58 -12.75
C ALA A 48 -4.78 6.16 -11.36
N TYR A 49 -5.45 5.65 -10.32
CA TYR A 49 -5.16 6.01 -8.94
C TYR A 49 -3.73 5.60 -8.54
N LEU A 50 -3.33 4.35 -8.80
CA LEU A 50 -1.99 3.85 -8.49
C LEU A 50 -0.88 4.64 -9.20
N LYS A 51 -1.04 4.94 -10.50
CA LYS A 51 -0.13 5.79 -11.28
C LYS A 51 -0.07 7.25 -10.75
N SER A 52 -1.11 7.72 -10.07
CA SER A 52 -1.14 9.07 -9.45
C SER A 52 -0.39 9.14 -8.12
N CYS A 53 -0.29 8.00 -7.43
CA CYS A 53 0.34 7.83 -6.13
C CYS A 53 1.80 7.36 -6.22
N PHE A 54 2.11 6.52 -7.21
CA PHE A 54 3.40 5.85 -7.36
C PHE A 54 3.93 5.99 -8.79
N SER A 55 5.25 6.09 -8.94
CA SER A 55 5.89 6.25 -10.24
C SER A 55 6.06 4.90 -10.97
N SER A 56 6.03 3.80 -10.23
CA SER A 56 6.16 2.44 -10.77
C SER A 56 5.48 1.40 -9.86
N PRO A 57 5.06 0.24 -10.40
CA PRO A 57 4.47 -0.83 -9.60
C PRO A 57 5.48 -1.44 -8.59
N THR A 58 6.77 -1.46 -8.91
CA THR A 58 7.83 -1.91 -8.00
C THR A 58 8.03 -0.96 -6.82
N GLU A 59 7.92 0.36 -7.03
CA GLU A 59 7.93 1.37 -5.96
C GLU A 59 6.71 1.20 -5.05
N ALA A 60 5.53 1.01 -5.64
CA ALA A 60 4.29 0.79 -4.91
C ALA A 60 4.37 -0.47 -4.03
N TRP A 61 4.88 -1.58 -4.58
CA TRP A 61 5.05 -2.84 -3.85
C TRP A 61 6.02 -2.70 -2.67
N LYS A 62 7.13 -1.99 -2.86
CA LYS A 62 8.10 -1.74 -1.80
C LYS A 62 7.50 -0.91 -0.66
N ALA A 63 6.72 0.12 -0.99
CA ALA A 63 6.05 0.96 0.02
C ALA A 63 5.05 0.15 0.85
N ILE A 64 4.24 -0.69 0.19
CA ILE A 64 3.29 -1.59 0.88
C ILE A 64 4.03 -2.60 1.76
N TRP A 65 5.10 -3.21 1.25
CA TRP A 65 5.87 -4.19 2.00
C TRP A 65 6.50 -3.60 3.28
N GLN A 66 6.97 -2.36 3.21
CA GLN A 66 7.47 -1.63 4.38
C GLN A 66 6.38 -1.44 5.45
N GLU A 67 5.16 -1.10 5.04
CA GLU A 67 4.04 -0.97 5.98
C GLU A 67 3.59 -2.29 6.57
N ILE A 68 3.59 -3.37 5.79
CA ILE A 68 3.33 -4.71 6.31
C ILE A 68 4.38 -5.09 7.36
N GLN A 69 5.67 -4.77 7.12
CA GLN A 69 6.75 -5.03 8.08
C GLN A 69 6.59 -4.22 9.36
N LEU A 70 6.16 -2.96 9.26
CA LEU A 70 5.89 -2.11 10.42
C LEU A 70 4.68 -2.59 11.22
N MET A 71 3.61 -3.04 10.56
CA MET A 71 2.45 -3.66 11.20
C MET A 71 2.77 -4.98 11.88
N ALA A 72 3.66 -5.80 11.31
CA ALA A 72 4.03 -7.11 11.85
C ALA A 72 4.84 -7.03 13.15
N GLY A 73 5.32 -5.84 13.54
CA GLY A 73 6.13 -5.63 14.73
C GLY A 73 7.51 -6.32 14.65
N PRO A 74 8.36 -6.18 15.68
CA PRO A 74 9.77 -6.60 15.68
C PRO A 74 9.98 -8.12 15.77
N HIS A 75 9.10 -8.97 15.22
CA HIS A 75 9.23 -10.43 15.30
C HIS A 75 10.09 -11.06 14.18
N LEU A 76 10.72 -10.25 13.33
CA LEU A 76 11.65 -10.71 12.29
C LEU A 76 13.01 -10.02 12.43
N HIS A 77 13.60 -10.05 13.62
CA HIS A 77 15.06 -10.09 13.73
C HIS A 77 15.49 -11.57 13.63
N PRO A 78 16.09 -12.03 12.53
CA PRO A 78 16.87 -13.26 12.59
C PRO A 78 18.10 -12.97 13.45
N ASN A 79 18.21 -13.66 14.58
CA ASN A 79 19.52 -13.91 15.20
C ASN A 79 20.34 -14.82 14.31
#